data_AF-A0A061YHS8-F1
#
_entry.id   AF-A0A061YHS8-F1
#
_cell.length_a   1.000
_cell.length_b   1.000
_cell.length_c   1.000
_cell.angle_alpha   90.00
_cell.angle_beta   90.00
_cell.angle_gamma   90.00
#
_symmetry.space_group_name_H-M   'P 1'
#
loop_
_entity.id
_entity.type
_entity.pdbx_description
1 polymer ?
#
loop_
_entity_poly.entity_id
_entity_poly.type
_entity_poly.pdbx_seq_one_letter_code
_entity_poly.pdbx_strand_id
1 'polypeptide(L)'
;MKVKYKVFSNLYQDSVSLMQISAQISKLPGIQQASVVMGTPNNLEQLRDAGLGNEINASPNDLVIAVMGEEDICNEALILAQQRLTSKPDDETDSGIKTPEKVSLEMALEAEPEANLALISVPGDYAAAEAIKALNLGMNVMMFSDNVSIVQEKSIKTLARERQRIVMGPDCGTAIVNGIPLGFANVVKRGAIGVIGASGTGLQEVTCRIDQLGAGISQALGTGGHDLSKEIGGISMLFALDALAQDDETRVIVLISKPPSPIVARTILERAEACGKPVVVNFLGANPHDLARPNITAATTLASAADIAVALLNAQPLPAVETDVPCDDLTMLQNACQRLPAHRQAIRGVFAGGTFCYEAQLICQQKGFSAASNTPVAGNRALANIWQSEDHTLIDMGDDDFTRGKPHPMIDPTLRNQRLLNELNDSHTAVVLFDLVLGYGASTTPASELLDQLSHIDMNNAPLLIAHVCGTEADPQIRSQQISALQNAGVIIASSNAQAALWASTVAQTQLQKKGLNA
;
A
#
# COMPACT_ATOMS: atom_id res chain seq x y z
N MET A 1 14.86 31.15 -5.91
CA MET A 1 14.78 29.70 -6.19
C MET A 1 15.16 29.47 -7.63
N LYS A 2 16.06 28.52 -7.89
CA LYS A 2 16.44 28.11 -9.24
C LYS A 2 16.06 26.66 -9.45
N VAL A 3 15.60 26.36 -10.66
CA VAL A 3 15.40 25.01 -11.14
C VAL A 3 16.67 24.59 -11.87
N LYS A 4 17.25 23.45 -11.49
CA LYS A 4 18.37 22.83 -12.20
C LYS A 4 18.00 21.39 -12.53
N TYR A 5 18.49 20.91 -13.66
CA TYR A 5 18.35 19.51 -14.02
C TYR A 5 19.65 18.96 -14.59
N LYS A 6 19.78 17.64 -14.57
CA LYS A 6 20.86 16.90 -15.21
C LYS A 6 20.29 15.64 -15.84
N VAL A 7 20.70 15.38 -17.08
CA VAL A 7 20.33 14.19 -17.84
C VAL A 7 21.52 13.25 -17.92
N PHE A 8 21.30 11.97 -17.63
CA PHE A 8 22.27 10.89 -17.72
C PHE A 8 21.85 9.97 -18.85
N SER A 9 22.64 9.93 -19.92
CA SER A 9 22.30 9.14 -21.08
C SER A 9 22.44 7.64 -20.84
N ASN A 10 21.45 6.86 -21.28
CA ASN A 10 21.42 5.39 -21.18
C ASN A 10 21.71 4.85 -19.77
N LEU A 11 21.24 5.56 -18.73
CA LEU A 11 21.33 5.11 -17.35
C LEU A 11 19.94 4.71 -16.88
N TYR A 12 19.70 3.40 -16.75
CA TYR A 12 18.45 2.87 -16.23
C TYR A 12 18.56 2.55 -14.74
N GLN A 13 17.51 2.87 -13.99
CA GLN A 13 17.28 2.44 -12.62
C GLN A 13 15.80 2.10 -12.43
N ASP A 14 15.49 1.20 -11.50
CA ASP A 14 14.11 0.85 -11.20
C ASP A 14 13.36 2.01 -10.51
N SER A 15 12.05 2.07 -10.73
CA SER A 15 11.22 3.17 -10.25
C SER A 15 11.24 3.35 -8.72
N VAL A 16 11.38 2.28 -7.93
CA VAL A 16 11.42 2.36 -6.47
C VAL A 16 12.72 3.01 -6.02
N SER A 17 13.85 2.58 -6.57
CA SER A 17 15.16 3.20 -6.31
C SER A 17 15.15 4.70 -6.68
N LEU A 18 14.59 5.06 -7.83
CA LEU A 18 14.44 6.46 -8.26
C LEU A 18 13.59 7.29 -7.29
N MET A 19 12.46 6.74 -6.83
CA MET A 19 11.58 7.41 -5.86
C MET A 19 12.26 7.56 -4.49
N GLN A 20 13.04 6.57 -4.05
CA GLN A 20 13.82 6.66 -2.81
C GLN A 20 14.91 7.73 -2.88
N ILE A 21 15.64 7.81 -3.99
CA ILE A 21 16.65 8.85 -4.22
C ILE A 21 15.97 10.24 -4.26
N SER A 22 14.82 10.36 -4.94
CA SER A 22 14.02 11.59 -4.97
C SER A 22 13.62 12.06 -3.58
N ALA A 23 13.15 11.14 -2.72
CA ALA A 23 12.78 11.42 -1.34
C ALA A 23 13.98 11.88 -0.49
N GLN A 24 15.15 11.28 -0.67
CA GLN A 24 16.38 11.67 0.05
C GLN A 24 16.85 13.08 -0.34
N ILE A 25 16.87 13.39 -1.63
CA ILE A 25 17.31 14.70 -2.13
C ILE A 25 16.33 15.79 -1.70
N SER A 26 15.03 15.51 -1.70
CA SER A 26 13.99 16.44 -1.26
C SER A 26 14.12 16.86 0.21
N LYS A 27 14.87 16.10 1.02
CA LYS A 27 15.12 16.41 2.45
C LYS A 27 16.32 17.32 2.70
N LEU A 28 17.10 17.67 1.66
CA LEU A 28 18.24 18.57 1.83
C LEU A 28 17.77 20.00 2.18
N PRO A 29 18.32 20.64 3.23
CA PRO A 29 18.00 22.03 3.56
C PRO A 29 18.26 22.95 2.37
N GLY A 30 17.26 23.73 1.96
CA GLY A 30 17.35 24.62 0.79
C GLY A 30 16.84 24.00 -0.52
N ILE A 31 16.48 22.71 -0.54
CA ILE A 31 15.68 22.10 -1.61
C ILE A 31 14.21 22.22 -1.26
N GLN A 32 13.43 22.75 -2.20
CA GLN A 32 11.96 22.81 -2.09
C GLN A 32 11.33 21.57 -2.73
N GLN A 33 11.90 21.09 -3.83
CA GLN A 33 11.37 19.94 -4.55
C GLN A 33 12.48 19.27 -5.35
N ALA A 34 12.50 17.93 -5.34
CA ALA A 34 13.37 17.14 -6.19
C ALA A 34 12.61 15.96 -6.80
N SER A 35 12.99 15.58 -8.01
CA SER A 35 12.45 14.41 -8.69
C SER A 35 13.54 13.76 -9.54
N VAL A 36 13.64 12.45 -9.42
CA VAL A 36 14.54 11.59 -10.18
C VAL A 36 13.66 10.60 -10.93
N VAL A 37 13.69 10.65 -12.26
CA VAL A 37 12.77 9.90 -13.12
C VAL A 37 13.48 9.42 -14.38
N MET A 38 12.92 8.40 -15.04
CA MET A 38 13.28 8.09 -16.41
C MET A 38 12.71 9.15 -17.36
N GLY A 39 13.43 9.50 -18.44
CA GLY A 39 13.09 10.53 -19.43
C GLY A 39 11.95 10.15 -20.39
N THR A 40 10.89 9.51 -19.89
CA THR A 40 9.71 9.19 -20.70
C THR A 40 8.84 10.43 -20.93
N PRO A 41 8.05 10.49 -22.01
CA PRO A 41 7.15 11.62 -22.26
C PRO A 41 6.24 11.95 -21.07
N ASN A 42 5.65 10.93 -20.43
CA ASN A 42 4.78 11.10 -19.27
C ASN A 42 5.55 11.67 -18.06
N ASN A 43 6.74 11.16 -17.77
CA ASN A 43 7.54 11.68 -16.65
C ASN A 43 8.03 13.11 -16.92
N LEU A 44 8.41 13.43 -18.16
CA LEU A 44 8.80 14.78 -18.55
C LEU A 44 7.62 15.76 -18.44
N GLU A 45 6.41 15.32 -18.80
CA GLU A 45 5.18 16.08 -18.57
C GLU A 45 4.92 16.30 -17.07
N GLN A 46 5.10 15.27 -16.24
CA GLN A 46 5.01 15.40 -14.78
C GLN A 46 6.04 16.39 -14.20
N LEU A 47 7.29 16.38 -14.69
CA LEU A 47 8.31 17.35 -14.26
C LEU A 47 7.91 18.79 -14.65
N ARG A 48 7.33 18.98 -15.83
CA ARG A 48 6.83 20.29 -16.29
C ARG A 48 5.68 20.77 -15.43
N ASP A 49 4.70 19.91 -15.16
CA ASP A 49 3.53 20.23 -14.34
C ASP A 49 3.93 20.53 -12.88
N ALA A 50 4.99 19.87 -12.40
CA ALA A 50 5.64 20.13 -11.12
C ALA A 50 6.51 21.40 -11.09
N GLY A 51 6.71 22.10 -12.22
CA GLY A 51 7.60 23.27 -12.31
C GLY A 51 9.09 22.95 -12.22
N LEU A 52 9.49 21.69 -12.38
CA LEU A 52 10.87 21.19 -12.29
C LEU A 52 11.62 21.22 -13.64
N GLY A 53 11.02 21.79 -14.69
CA GLY A 53 11.68 22.06 -15.96
C GLY A 53 10.73 21.91 -17.15
N ASN A 54 10.79 22.84 -18.09
CA ASN A 54 9.80 22.91 -19.19
C ASN A 54 10.29 22.33 -20.52
N GLU A 55 11.61 22.14 -20.69
CA GLU A 55 12.24 21.74 -21.96
C GLU A 55 13.40 20.76 -21.75
N ILE A 56 13.18 19.74 -20.92
CA ILE A 56 14.19 18.70 -20.70
C ILE A 56 14.15 17.74 -21.90
N ASN A 57 15.22 17.71 -22.69
CA ASN A 57 15.37 16.77 -23.80
C ASN A 57 16.03 15.48 -23.31
N ALA A 58 15.23 14.45 -23.09
CA ALA A 58 15.65 13.15 -22.64
C ALA A 58 14.83 12.05 -23.34
N SER A 59 15.46 10.91 -23.57
CA SER A 59 14.80 9.71 -24.06
C SER A 59 14.35 8.81 -22.90
N PRO A 60 13.46 7.82 -23.15
CA PRO A 60 13.04 6.85 -22.13
C PRO A 60 14.17 6.07 -21.45
N ASN A 61 15.34 5.96 -22.10
CA ASN A 61 16.52 5.28 -21.55
C ASN A 61 17.42 6.21 -20.74
N ASP A 62 17.14 7.51 -20.73
CA ASP A 62 17.91 8.50 -20.01
C ASP A 62 17.30 8.74 -18.64
N LEU A 63 18.15 8.96 -17.65
CA LEU A 63 17.72 9.34 -16.31
C LEU A 63 17.78 10.86 -16.16
N VAL A 64 16.73 11.45 -15.62
CA VAL A 64 16.61 12.88 -15.37
C VAL A 64 16.56 13.13 -13.88
N ILE A 65 17.46 14.00 -13.41
CA ILE A 65 17.45 14.53 -12.04
C ILE A 65 17.04 16.00 -12.15
N ALA A 66 15.94 16.38 -11.53
CA ALA A 66 15.44 17.76 -11.53
C ALA A 66 15.23 18.24 -10.09
N VAL A 67 15.75 19.42 -9.77
CA VAL A 67 15.74 20.00 -8.43
C VAL A 67 15.36 21.48 -8.48
N MET A 68 14.57 21.92 -7.50
CA MET A 68 14.20 23.31 -7.29
C MET A 68 14.58 23.72 -5.86
N GLY A 69 15.36 24.78 -5.74
CA GLY A 69 15.89 25.22 -4.45
C GLY A 69 16.84 26.42 -4.53
N GLU A 70 17.64 26.59 -3.50
CA GLU A 70 18.77 27.52 -3.48
C GLU A 70 19.87 27.06 -4.45
N GLU A 71 20.53 27.99 -5.13
CA GLU A 71 21.36 27.68 -6.30
C GLU A 71 22.54 26.75 -6.01
N ASP A 72 23.21 26.97 -4.87
CA ASP A 72 24.37 26.19 -4.43
C ASP A 72 23.92 24.80 -3.96
N ILE A 73 22.82 24.73 -3.21
CA ILE A 73 22.23 23.46 -2.75
C ILE A 73 21.75 22.61 -3.91
N CYS A 74 21.18 23.21 -4.97
CA CYS A 74 20.79 22.46 -6.17
C CYS A 74 21.99 21.75 -6.83
N ASN A 75 23.19 22.34 -6.80
CA ASN A 75 24.38 21.65 -7.33
C ASN A 75 24.78 20.47 -6.44
N GLU A 76 24.77 20.65 -5.13
CA GLU A 76 25.07 19.59 -4.15
C GLU A 76 24.08 18.43 -4.27
N ALA A 77 22.80 18.75 -4.39
CA ALA A 77 21.72 17.79 -4.61
C ALA A 77 21.95 16.94 -5.87
N LEU A 78 22.33 17.57 -7.00
CA LEU A 78 22.66 16.85 -8.24
C LEU A 78 23.89 15.93 -8.07
N ILE A 79 24.90 16.35 -7.32
CA ILE A 79 26.10 15.55 -7.03
C ILE A 79 25.74 14.34 -6.15
N LEU A 80 24.98 14.56 -5.07
CA LEU A 80 24.54 13.51 -4.18
C LEU A 80 23.69 12.47 -4.91
N ALA A 81 22.74 12.94 -5.73
CA ALA A 81 21.90 12.09 -6.56
C ALA A 81 22.75 11.22 -7.49
N GLN A 82 23.74 11.82 -8.17
CA GLN A 82 24.67 11.10 -9.03
C GLN A 82 25.47 10.05 -8.25
N GLN A 83 26.02 10.41 -7.08
CA GLN A 83 26.78 9.47 -6.26
C GLN A 83 25.95 8.25 -5.87
N ARG A 84 24.69 8.47 -5.45
CA ARG A 84 23.74 7.40 -5.08
C ARG A 84 23.38 6.50 -6.25
N LEU A 85 23.27 7.07 -7.46
CA LEU A 85 23.00 6.29 -8.67
C LEU A 85 24.17 5.41 -9.09
N THR A 86 25.40 5.78 -8.71
CA THR A 86 26.63 5.06 -9.10
C THR A 86 27.21 4.15 -8.01
N SER A 87 26.80 4.31 -6.75
CA SER A 87 27.35 3.51 -5.63
C SER A 87 26.52 2.25 -5.37
N LYS A 88 27.18 1.09 -5.32
CA LYS A 88 26.61 -0.14 -4.73
C LYS A 88 26.62 -0.01 -3.19
N PRO A 89 25.82 -0.83 -2.46
CA PRO A 89 25.78 -0.80 -1.01
C PRO A 89 27.06 -1.18 -0.23
N ASP A 90 28.21 -1.48 -0.84
CA ASP A 90 29.42 -1.87 -0.07
C ASP A 90 30.80 -1.64 -0.75
N ASP A 91 30.92 -0.82 -1.81
CA ASP A 91 32.24 -0.55 -2.44
C ASP A 91 32.52 0.96 -2.54
N GLU A 92 33.30 1.50 -1.61
CA GLU A 92 33.71 2.92 -1.55
C GLU A 92 34.78 3.33 -2.58
N THR A 93 35.14 2.48 -3.55
CA THR A 93 36.36 2.70 -4.36
C THR A 93 36.18 2.87 -5.88
N ASP A 94 34.96 2.97 -6.40
CA ASP A 94 34.77 3.13 -7.85
C ASP A 94 33.75 4.23 -8.19
N SER A 95 34.25 5.33 -8.78
CA SER A 95 33.48 6.54 -9.13
C SER A 95 33.01 6.55 -10.59
N GLY A 96 33.11 5.42 -11.29
CA GLY A 96 32.59 5.26 -12.66
C GLY A 96 31.10 4.95 -12.70
N ILE A 97 30.38 5.54 -13.67
CA ILE A 97 29.03 5.08 -14.05
C ILE A 97 29.18 3.67 -14.63
N LYS A 98 28.86 2.63 -13.85
CA LYS A 98 28.87 1.24 -14.34
C LYS A 98 27.63 1.00 -15.17
N THR A 99 27.80 0.80 -16.47
CA THR A 99 26.76 0.23 -17.33
C THR A 99 26.35 -1.14 -16.80
N PRO A 100 25.05 -1.44 -16.70
CA PRO A 100 24.60 -2.75 -16.26
C PRO A 100 25.15 -3.84 -17.19
N GLU A 101 25.68 -4.92 -16.61
CA GLU A 101 26.24 -6.05 -17.37
C GLU A 101 25.18 -6.78 -18.21
N LYS A 102 23.90 -6.66 -17.82
CA LYS A 102 22.76 -7.31 -18.47
C LYS A 102 21.72 -6.24 -18.77
N VAL A 103 21.33 -6.11 -20.05
CA VAL A 103 20.42 -5.06 -20.53
C VAL A 103 19.13 -5.60 -21.15
N SER A 104 18.93 -6.92 -21.16
CA SER A 104 17.69 -7.55 -21.60
C SER A 104 17.37 -8.81 -20.79
N LEU A 105 16.11 -9.24 -20.85
CA LEU A 105 15.64 -10.46 -20.21
C LEU A 105 16.31 -11.71 -20.81
N GLU A 106 16.58 -11.70 -22.12
CA GLU A 106 17.28 -12.79 -22.81
C GLU A 106 18.71 -12.95 -22.28
N MET A 107 19.47 -11.85 -22.16
CA MET A 107 20.81 -11.88 -21.59
C MET A 107 20.80 -12.34 -20.13
N ALA A 108 19.78 -11.93 -19.37
CA ALA A 108 19.62 -12.37 -17.99
C ALA A 108 19.33 -13.88 -17.90
N LEU A 109 18.45 -14.40 -18.76
CA LEU A 109 18.10 -15.82 -18.80
C LEU A 109 19.23 -16.69 -19.33
N GLU A 110 20.04 -16.22 -20.28
CA GLU A 110 21.25 -16.92 -20.72
C GLU A 110 22.26 -17.11 -19.57
N ALA A 111 22.39 -16.10 -18.72
CA ALA A 111 23.27 -16.15 -17.55
C ALA A 111 22.68 -16.98 -16.39
N GLU A 112 21.35 -16.91 -16.22
CA GLU A 112 20.61 -17.59 -15.15
C GLU A 112 19.47 -18.43 -15.75
N PRO A 113 19.75 -19.62 -16.33
CA PRO A 113 18.76 -20.42 -17.07
C PRO A 113 17.57 -20.90 -16.23
N GLU A 114 17.72 -20.94 -14.90
CA GLU A 114 16.69 -21.36 -13.95
C GLU A 114 15.75 -20.22 -13.53
N ALA A 115 16.04 -18.98 -13.95
CA ALA A 115 15.19 -17.84 -13.64
C ALA A 115 13.78 -18.02 -14.24
N ASN A 116 12.76 -17.94 -13.40
CA ASN A 116 11.37 -18.25 -13.80
C ASN A 116 10.37 -17.14 -13.47
N LEU A 117 10.82 -15.99 -12.98
CA LEU A 117 10.01 -14.84 -12.63
C LEU A 117 10.71 -13.55 -13.05
N ALA A 118 9.99 -12.69 -13.77
CA ALA A 118 10.43 -11.34 -14.11
C ALA A 118 9.66 -10.31 -13.27
N LEU A 119 10.37 -9.48 -12.49
CA LEU A 119 9.81 -8.32 -11.80
C LEU A 119 9.97 -7.08 -12.68
N ILE A 120 8.86 -6.52 -13.14
CA ILE A 120 8.81 -5.40 -14.10
C ILE A 120 8.35 -4.12 -13.41
N SER A 121 9.26 -3.15 -13.32
CA SER A 121 9.09 -1.84 -12.68
C SER A 121 9.52 -0.67 -13.60
N VAL A 122 9.45 -0.89 -14.92
CA VAL A 122 9.67 0.12 -15.97
C VAL A 122 8.46 1.06 -16.06
N PRO A 123 8.56 2.21 -16.75
CA PRO A 123 7.40 3.07 -16.98
C PRO A 123 6.24 2.34 -17.70
N GLY A 124 5.00 2.67 -17.34
CA GLY A 124 3.78 1.96 -17.76
C GLY A 124 3.67 1.73 -19.28
N ASP A 125 4.04 2.73 -20.08
CA ASP A 125 4.03 2.66 -21.55
C ASP A 125 4.83 1.48 -22.13
N TYR A 126 5.88 1.04 -21.42
CA TYR A 126 6.76 -0.05 -21.84
C TYR A 126 6.50 -1.37 -21.11
N ALA A 127 5.81 -1.32 -19.96
CA ALA A 127 5.70 -2.46 -19.05
C ALA A 127 4.99 -3.67 -19.69
N ALA A 128 3.95 -3.43 -20.51
CA ALA A 128 3.25 -4.50 -21.22
C ALA A 128 4.14 -5.22 -22.25
N ALA A 129 5.02 -4.49 -22.94
CA ALA A 129 5.93 -5.07 -23.92
C ALA A 129 6.98 -5.97 -23.25
N GLU A 130 7.54 -5.52 -22.12
CA GLU A 130 8.47 -6.32 -21.32
C GLU A 130 7.79 -7.57 -20.73
N ALA A 131 6.53 -7.47 -20.31
CA ALA A 131 5.77 -8.62 -19.85
C ALA A 131 5.56 -9.67 -20.95
N ILE A 132 5.24 -9.24 -22.18
CA ILE A 132 5.11 -10.14 -23.33
C ILE A 132 6.44 -10.85 -23.64
N LYS A 133 7.57 -10.14 -23.58
CA LYS A 133 8.90 -10.75 -23.75
C LYS A 133 9.15 -11.83 -22.69
N ALA A 134 8.97 -11.49 -21.41
CA ALA A 134 9.14 -12.44 -20.30
C ALA A 134 8.26 -13.70 -20.46
N LEU A 135 6.99 -13.53 -20.84
CA LEU A 135 6.07 -14.64 -21.08
C LEU A 135 6.50 -15.51 -22.27
N ASN A 136 7.02 -14.92 -23.34
CA ASN A 136 7.55 -15.66 -24.48
C ASN A 136 8.82 -16.45 -24.14
N LEU A 137 9.59 -15.98 -23.15
CA LEU A 137 10.71 -16.70 -22.55
C LEU A 137 10.29 -17.75 -21.52
N GLY A 138 8.98 -17.93 -21.30
CA GLY A 138 8.45 -18.94 -20.40
C GLY A 138 8.53 -18.56 -18.92
N MET A 139 8.73 -17.28 -18.60
CA MET A 139 8.76 -16.77 -17.23
C MET A 139 7.36 -16.42 -16.73
N ASN A 140 7.16 -16.45 -15.41
CA ASN A 140 6.09 -15.73 -14.74
C ASN A 140 6.45 -14.25 -14.66
N VAL A 141 5.46 -13.40 -14.40
CA VAL A 141 5.67 -11.95 -14.34
C VAL A 141 5.04 -11.39 -13.08
N MET A 142 5.76 -10.50 -12.40
CA MET A 142 5.18 -9.52 -11.49
C MET A 142 5.37 -8.13 -12.08
N MET A 143 4.27 -7.40 -12.26
CA MET A 143 4.27 -6.03 -12.74
C MET A 143 3.96 -5.10 -11.58
N PHE A 144 5.02 -4.52 -11.03
CA PHE A 144 4.91 -3.40 -10.10
C PHE A 144 4.48 -2.13 -10.83
N SER A 145 4.89 -2.01 -12.09
CA SER A 145 4.56 -0.88 -12.97
C SER A 145 3.05 -0.64 -13.03
N ASP A 146 2.66 0.61 -12.87
CA ASP A 146 1.29 1.10 -13.05
C ASP A 146 1.16 1.88 -14.38
N ASN A 147 0.01 2.50 -14.66
CA ASN A 147 -0.30 3.25 -15.88
C ASN A 147 -0.25 2.37 -17.15
N VAL A 148 -0.71 1.12 -17.01
CA VAL A 148 -0.90 0.18 -18.14
C VAL A 148 -2.38 0.14 -18.48
N SER A 149 -2.73 0.30 -19.76
CA SER A 149 -4.15 0.32 -20.16
C SER A 149 -4.84 -1.02 -19.89
N ILE A 150 -6.13 -0.99 -19.57
CA ILE A 150 -6.96 -2.19 -19.34
C ILE A 150 -6.90 -3.17 -20.53
N VAL A 151 -6.81 -2.66 -21.76
CA VAL A 151 -6.68 -3.48 -22.97
C VAL A 151 -5.35 -4.24 -22.98
N GLN A 152 -4.25 -3.56 -22.65
CA GLN A 152 -2.94 -4.20 -22.54
C GLN A 152 -2.90 -5.20 -21.38
N GLU A 153 -3.43 -4.84 -20.20
CA GLU A 153 -3.55 -5.75 -19.06
C GLU A 153 -4.30 -7.03 -19.45
N LYS A 154 -5.45 -6.89 -20.13
CA LYS A 154 -6.21 -8.04 -20.58
C LYS A 154 -5.41 -8.91 -21.54
N SER A 155 -4.71 -8.29 -22.48
CA SER A 155 -3.88 -8.99 -23.48
C SER A 155 -2.77 -9.81 -22.81
N ILE A 156 -2.01 -9.21 -21.89
CA ILE A 156 -0.88 -9.88 -21.24
C ILE A 156 -1.34 -10.99 -20.28
N LYS A 157 -2.42 -10.79 -19.51
CA LYS A 157 -2.98 -11.84 -18.64
C LYS A 157 -3.56 -13.01 -19.45
N THR A 158 -4.17 -12.70 -20.59
CA THR A 158 -4.68 -13.74 -21.51
C THR A 158 -3.54 -14.57 -22.08
N LEU A 159 -2.48 -13.92 -22.56
CA LEU A 159 -1.27 -14.59 -23.05
C LEU A 159 -0.63 -15.45 -21.94
N ALA A 160 -0.55 -14.94 -20.71
CA ALA A 160 0.01 -15.68 -19.59
C ALA A 160 -0.76 -16.99 -19.33
N ARG A 161 -2.09 -16.91 -19.33
CA ARG A 161 -2.96 -18.10 -19.20
C ARG A 161 -2.72 -19.10 -20.34
N GLU A 162 -2.61 -18.65 -21.58
CA GLU A 162 -2.30 -19.51 -22.74
C GLU A 162 -0.94 -20.20 -22.59
N ARG A 163 0.03 -19.54 -21.95
CA ARG A 163 1.37 -20.07 -21.67
C ARG A 163 1.47 -20.84 -20.35
N GLN A 164 0.37 -21.02 -19.62
CA GLN A 164 0.37 -21.61 -18.27
C GLN A 164 1.35 -20.90 -17.33
N ARG A 165 1.31 -19.57 -17.34
CA ARG A 165 2.07 -18.66 -16.49
C ARG A 165 1.14 -17.66 -15.82
N ILE A 166 1.63 -17.04 -14.75
CA ILE A 166 0.93 -15.94 -14.07
C ILE A 166 1.54 -14.59 -14.44
N VAL A 167 0.67 -13.59 -14.59
CA VAL A 167 1.04 -12.16 -14.52
C VAL A 167 0.38 -11.59 -13.27
N MET A 168 1.18 -11.28 -12.25
CA MET A 168 0.77 -10.58 -11.04
C MET A 168 0.83 -9.07 -11.32
N GLY A 169 -0.31 -8.41 -11.52
CA GLY A 169 -0.36 -6.99 -11.92
C GLY A 169 -0.91 -6.80 -13.34
N PRO A 170 -0.88 -5.58 -13.93
CA PRO A 170 -0.22 -4.34 -13.48
C PRO A 170 -0.70 -3.81 -12.14
N ASP A 171 0.02 -2.83 -11.59
CA ASP A 171 -0.26 -2.27 -10.26
C ASP A 171 -0.30 -3.36 -9.17
N CYS A 172 0.67 -4.28 -9.21
CA CYS A 172 0.88 -5.27 -8.17
C CYS A 172 1.96 -4.79 -7.21
N GLY A 173 1.55 -4.04 -6.19
CA GLY A 173 2.48 -3.50 -5.19
C GLY A 173 3.12 -4.56 -4.28
N THR A 174 2.48 -5.70 -4.06
CA THR A 174 2.89 -6.68 -3.03
C THR A 174 2.79 -8.11 -3.52
N ALA A 175 3.85 -8.90 -3.36
CA ALA A 175 3.80 -10.35 -3.41
C ALA A 175 4.89 -10.97 -2.51
N ILE A 176 4.68 -12.20 -2.07
CA ILE A 176 5.68 -13.02 -1.37
C ILE A 176 5.66 -14.41 -2.01
N VAL A 177 6.70 -14.74 -2.76
CA VAL A 177 6.80 -16.01 -3.49
C VAL A 177 7.95 -16.82 -2.93
N ASN A 178 7.69 -18.04 -2.45
CA ASN A 178 8.67 -18.90 -1.78
C ASN A 178 9.39 -18.22 -0.61
N GLY A 179 8.70 -17.31 0.09
CA GLY A 179 9.27 -16.51 1.18
C GLY A 179 10.11 -15.31 0.72
N ILE A 180 10.22 -15.08 -0.59
CA ILE A 180 10.92 -13.93 -1.17
C ILE A 180 9.92 -12.76 -1.27
N PRO A 181 10.15 -11.64 -0.57
CA PRO A 181 9.32 -10.45 -0.67
C PRO A 181 9.58 -9.72 -1.99
N LEU A 182 8.52 -9.31 -2.67
CA LEU A 182 8.57 -8.59 -3.94
C LEU A 182 7.71 -7.31 -3.84
N GLY A 183 8.29 -6.18 -4.25
CA GLY A 183 7.66 -4.86 -4.10
C GLY A 183 7.59 -4.40 -2.65
N PHE A 184 6.45 -3.83 -2.26
CA PHE A 184 6.12 -3.48 -0.88
C PHE A 184 5.63 -4.72 -0.13
N ALA A 185 6.53 -5.43 0.54
CA ALA A 185 6.22 -6.69 1.22
C ALA A 185 6.94 -6.82 2.55
N ASN A 186 6.34 -7.60 3.45
CA ASN A 186 6.82 -7.80 4.81
C ASN A 186 7.60 -9.11 4.94
N VAL A 187 8.47 -9.19 5.93
CA VAL A 187 9.16 -10.43 6.31
C VAL A 187 8.21 -11.27 7.15
N VAL A 188 7.60 -12.27 6.53
CA VAL A 188 6.57 -13.15 7.15
C VAL A 188 7.10 -14.58 7.25
N LYS A 189 6.77 -15.29 8.33
CA LYS A 189 7.16 -16.71 8.49
C LYS A 189 6.61 -17.58 7.36
N ARG A 190 7.40 -18.58 6.96
CA ARG A 190 6.91 -19.71 6.13
C ARG A 190 5.86 -20.49 6.92
N GLY A 191 4.82 -20.95 6.22
CA GLY A 191 3.77 -21.79 6.77
C GLY A 191 2.84 -22.31 5.68
N ALA A 192 1.59 -22.58 6.05
CA ALA A 192 0.66 -23.36 5.22
C ALA A 192 -0.61 -22.61 4.82
N ILE A 193 -0.62 -21.28 4.95
CA ILE A 193 -1.72 -20.42 4.49
C ILE A 193 -1.29 -19.73 3.20
N GLY A 194 -2.03 -19.96 2.12
CA GLY A 194 -1.82 -19.27 0.85
C GLY A 194 -2.76 -18.07 0.76
N VAL A 195 -2.25 -16.90 0.36
CA VAL A 195 -3.03 -15.67 0.30
C VAL A 195 -3.02 -15.12 -1.12
N ILE A 196 -4.17 -14.71 -1.65
CA ILE A 196 -4.31 -14.11 -2.98
C ILE A 196 -5.04 -12.78 -2.82
N GLY A 197 -4.46 -11.71 -3.35
CA GLY A 197 -4.97 -10.35 -3.18
C GLY A 197 -5.07 -9.57 -4.48
N ALA A 198 -6.21 -8.92 -4.72
CA ALA A 198 -6.31 -7.78 -5.65
C ALA A 198 -6.21 -6.46 -4.86
N SER A 199 -5.24 -6.41 -3.94
CA SER A 199 -5.05 -5.35 -2.96
C SER A 199 -3.66 -5.49 -2.34
N GLY A 200 -2.80 -4.49 -2.50
CA GLY A 200 -1.43 -4.50 -1.92
C GLY A 200 -1.46 -4.49 -0.38
N THR A 201 -1.93 -3.39 0.21
CA THR A 201 -1.99 -3.24 1.67
C THR A 201 -2.95 -4.22 2.35
N GLY A 202 -4.00 -4.69 1.65
CA GLY A 202 -4.83 -5.78 2.16
C GLY A 202 -4.08 -7.12 2.23
N LEU A 203 -3.22 -7.40 1.25
CA LEU A 203 -2.35 -8.58 1.27
C LEU A 203 -1.31 -8.47 2.40
N GLN A 204 -0.74 -7.29 2.64
CA GLN A 204 0.17 -7.04 3.77
C GLN A 204 -0.54 -7.26 5.12
N GLU A 205 -1.73 -6.69 5.31
CA GLU A 205 -2.46 -6.82 6.59
C GLU A 205 -2.72 -8.28 6.96
N VAL A 206 -3.22 -9.06 6.00
CA VAL A 206 -3.55 -10.47 6.25
C VAL A 206 -2.29 -11.27 6.52
N THR A 207 -1.23 -11.08 5.74
CA THR A 207 0.02 -11.85 5.92
C THR A 207 0.74 -11.46 7.23
N CYS A 208 0.80 -10.17 7.57
CA CYS A 208 1.34 -9.70 8.84
C CYS A 208 0.53 -10.20 10.04
N ARG A 209 -0.81 -10.18 9.96
CA ARG A 209 -1.64 -10.68 11.05
C ARG A 209 -1.51 -12.19 11.24
N ILE A 210 -1.43 -12.97 10.15
CA ILE A 210 -1.10 -14.41 10.21
C ILE A 210 0.21 -14.64 10.98
N ASP A 211 1.25 -13.85 10.71
CA ASP A 211 2.55 -13.94 11.42
C ASP A 211 2.42 -13.65 12.92
N GLN A 212 1.68 -12.59 13.26
CA GLN A 212 1.43 -12.14 14.62
C GLN A 212 0.63 -13.15 15.44
N LEU A 213 -0.26 -13.91 14.79
CA LEU A 213 -1.00 -15.03 15.38
C LEU A 213 -0.14 -16.30 15.53
N GLY A 214 1.14 -16.26 15.14
CA GLY A 214 2.09 -17.36 15.28
C GLY A 214 2.03 -18.38 14.14
N ALA A 215 1.26 -18.13 13.08
CA ALA A 215 1.23 -18.93 11.87
C ALA A 215 2.17 -18.34 10.80
N GLY A 216 2.14 -18.90 9.59
CA GLY A 216 2.96 -18.44 8.46
C GLY A 216 2.29 -18.76 7.13
N ILE A 217 2.85 -18.22 6.06
CA ILE A 217 2.29 -18.32 4.71
C ILE A 217 3.09 -19.27 3.81
N SER A 218 2.39 -19.95 2.92
CA SER A 218 3.00 -20.68 1.81
C SER A 218 3.33 -19.71 0.68
N GLN A 219 2.39 -18.86 0.28
CA GLN A 219 2.58 -17.83 -0.75
C GLN A 219 1.66 -16.65 -0.47
N ALA A 220 2.04 -15.45 -0.93
CA ALA A 220 1.14 -14.31 -1.02
C ALA A 220 1.20 -13.73 -2.44
N LEU A 221 0.15 -13.91 -3.22
CA LEU A 221 0.12 -13.58 -4.64
C LEU A 221 -0.77 -12.36 -4.89
N GLY A 222 -0.15 -11.23 -5.20
CA GLY A 222 -0.85 -10.04 -5.70
C GLY A 222 -1.31 -10.24 -7.14
N THR A 223 -2.47 -9.71 -7.51
CA THR A 223 -3.07 -9.94 -8.85
C THR A 223 -3.22 -8.67 -9.68
N GLY A 224 -2.97 -7.51 -9.07
CA GLY A 224 -3.23 -6.18 -9.64
C GLY A 224 -4.62 -5.64 -9.27
N GLY A 225 -4.73 -4.32 -9.05
CA GLY A 225 -5.95 -3.69 -8.56
C GLY A 225 -7.20 -3.91 -9.44
N HIS A 226 -7.00 -4.09 -10.75
CA HIS A 226 -8.08 -4.25 -11.73
C HIS A 226 -8.44 -5.70 -12.06
N ASP A 227 -7.77 -6.70 -11.48
CA ASP A 227 -7.94 -8.11 -11.89
C ASP A 227 -9.40 -8.56 -11.78
N LEU A 228 -10.10 -8.10 -10.75
CA LEU A 228 -11.48 -8.49 -10.44
C LEU A 228 -12.55 -7.61 -11.11
N SER A 229 -12.13 -6.68 -11.98
CA SER A 229 -13.02 -5.94 -12.85
C SER A 229 -13.72 -6.85 -13.85
N LYS A 230 -14.83 -6.37 -14.43
CA LYS A 230 -15.58 -7.12 -15.44
C LYS A 230 -14.74 -7.33 -16.71
N GLU A 231 -13.92 -6.35 -17.05
CA GLU A 231 -13.08 -6.27 -18.23
C GLU A 231 -11.96 -7.34 -18.17
N ILE A 232 -11.31 -7.46 -17.01
CA ILE A 232 -10.22 -8.42 -16.80
C ILE A 232 -10.73 -9.81 -16.46
N GLY A 233 -11.74 -9.94 -15.60
CA GLY A 233 -12.43 -11.20 -15.35
C GLY A 233 -11.71 -12.18 -14.42
N GLY A 234 -10.84 -11.66 -13.52
CA GLY A 234 -10.19 -12.43 -12.47
C GLY A 234 -9.15 -13.43 -12.96
N ILE A 235 -8.50 -13.17 -14.11
CA ILE A 235 -7.61 -14.15 -14.76
C ILE A 235 -6.48 -14.57 -13.81
N SER A 236 -5.83 -13.61 -13.16
CA SER A 236 -4.69 -13.89 -12.30
C SER A 236 -5.13 -14.48 -10.95
N MET A 237 -6.25 -14.02 -10.38
CA MET A 237 -6.80 -14.62 -9.17
C MET A 237 -7.23 -16.08 -9.37
N LEU A 238 -7.87 -16.40 -10.50
CA LEU A 238 -8.23 -17.78 -10.84
C LEU A 238 -6.99 -18.66 -11.04
N PHE A 239 -5.96 -18.16 -11.73
CA PHE A 239 -4.70 -18.90 -11.88
C PHE A 239 -4.01 -19.13 -10.52
N ALA A 240 -3.91 -18.10 -9.69
CA ALA A 240 -3.31 -18.18 -8.37
C ALA A 240 -4.07 -19.18 -7.48
N LEU A 241 -5.40 -19.15 -7.52
CA LEU A 241 -6.25 -20.08 -6.77
C LEU A 241 -5.97 -21.53 -7.18
N ASP A 242 -5.86 -21.77 -8.49
CA ASP A 242 -5.55 -23.10 -9.02
C ASP A 242 -4.15 -23.58 -8.63
N ALA A 243 -3.17 -22.68 -8.67
CA ALA A 243 -1.80 -22.96 -8.25
C ALA A 243 -1.74 -23.32 -6.75
N LEU A 244 -2.40 -22.54 -5.89
CA LEU A 244 -2.45 -22.81 -4.45
C LEU A 244 -3.29 -24.03 -4.10
N ALA A 245 -4.32 -24.34 -4.88
CA ALA A 245 -5.08 -25.58 -4.73
C ALA A 245 -4.22 -26.82 -5.02
N GLN A 246 -3.27 -26.71 -5.95
CA GLN A 246 -2.34 -27.78 -6.31
C GLN A 246 -1.06 -27.82 -5.46
N ASP A 247 -0.78 -26.77 -4.69
CA ASP A 247 0.39 -26.69 -3.82
C ASP A 247 0.18 -27.48 -2.52
N ASP A 248 0.90 -28.58 -2.34
CA ASP A 248 0.81 -29.44 -1.15
C ASP A 248 1.21 -28.72 0.16
N GLU A 249 2.02 -27.66 0.10
CA GLU A 249 2.36 -26.85 1.29
C GLU A 249 1.19 -25.96 1.73
N THR A 250 0.28 -25.60 0.81
CA THR A 250 -0.89 -24.78 1.11
C THR A 250 -2.04 -25.65 1.64
N ARG A 251 -2.49 -25.38 2.87
CA ARG A 251 -3.62 -26.08 3.51
C ARG A 251 -4.88 -25.23 3.65
N VAL A 252 -4.75 -23.92 3.73
CA VAL A 252 -5.87 -22.95 3.78
C VAL A 252 -5.58 -21.83 2.80
N ILE A 253 -6.59 -21.37 2.06
CA ILE A 253 -6.45 -20.28 1.09
C ILE A 253 -7.25 -19.07 1.58
N VAL A 254 -6.70 -17.86 1.41
CA VAL A 254 -7.40 -16.60 1.70
C VAL A 254 -7.48 -15.76 0.42
N LEU A 255 -8.68 -15.31 0.07
CA LEU A 255 -8.95 -14.43 -1.08
C LEU A 255 -9.35 -13.04 -0.58
N ILE A 256 -8.67 -12.00 -1.06
CA ILE A 256 -8.86 -10.61 -0.61
C ILE A 256 -9.04 -9.71 -1.81
N SER A 257 -10.05 -8.85 -1.77
CA SER A 257 -10.19 -7.76 -2.74
C SER A 257 -11.17 -6.68 -2.28
N LYS A 258 -11.10 -5.51 -2.95
CA LYS A 258 -12.25 -4.61 -3.05
C LYS A 258 -13.39 -5.33 -3.82
N PRO A 259 -14.67 -4.90 -3.69
CA PRO A 259 -15.81 -5.58 -4.31
C PRO A 259 -15.60 -5.93 -5.79
N PRO A 260 -15.58 -7.22 -6.14
CA PRO A 260 -15.54 -7.66 -7.53
C PRO A 260 -16.83 -7.30 -8.27
N SER A 261 -16.77 -7.32 -9.61
CA SER A 261 -17.97 -7.43 -10.43
C SER A 261 -18.76 -8.70 -10.05
N PRO A 262 -20.11 -8.67 -9.95
CA PRO A 262 -20.91 -9.83 -9.52
C PRO A 262 -20.66 -11.10 -10.32
N ILE A 263 -20.42 -10.98 -11.63
CA ILE A 263 -20.13 -12.13 -12.52
C ILE A 263 -18.76 -12.74 -12.17
N VAL A 264 -17.77 -11.89 -11.91
CA VAL A 264 -16.41 -12.30 -11.58
C VAL A 264 -16.36 -12.91 -10.19
N ALA A 265 -17.05 -12.28 -9.22
CA ALA A 265 -17.24 -12.80 -7.87
C ALA A 265 -17.79 -14.24 -7.91
N ARG A 266 -18.86 -14.46 -8.66
CA ARG A 266 -19.48 -15.78 -8.82
C ARG A 266 -18.50 -16.80 -9.38
N THR A 267 -17.77 -16.44 -10.44
CA THR A 267 -16.79 -17.34 -11.08
C THR A 267 -15.68 -17.75 -10.12
N ILE A 268 -15.13 -16.78 -9.38
CA ILE A 268 -14.07 -17.02 -8.39
C ILE A 268 -14.59 -17.91 -7.26
N LEU A 269 -15.79 -17.65 -6.75
CA LEU A 269 -16.37 -18.41 -5.64
C LEU A 269 -16.75 -19.84 -6.05
N GLU A 270 -17.27 -20.05 -7.26
CA GLU A 270 -17.51 -21.39 -7.81
C GLU A 270 -16.19 -22.17 -7.95
N ARG A 271 -15.10 -21.50 -8.37
CA ARG A 271 -13.79 -22.14 -8.45
C ARG A 271 -13.20 -22.44 -7.07
N ALA A 272 -13.37 -21.53 -6.11
CA ALA A 272 -12.90 -21.68 -4.73
C ALA A 272 -13.61 -22.82 -4.00
N GLU A 273 -14.92 -22.98 -4.20
CA GLU A 273 -15.68 -24.12 -3.68
C GLU A 273 -15.12 -25.43 -4.25
N ALA A 274 -14.84 -25.48 -5.56
CA ALA A 274 -14.30 -26.65 -6.24
C ALA A 274 -12.79 -26.91 -6.02
N CYS A 275 -12.08 -26.09 -5.23
CA CYS A 275 -10.62 -26.19 -5.10
C CYS A 275 -10.16 -27.29 -4.13
N GLY A 276 -11.06 -27.83 -3.31
CA GLY A 276 -10.80 -28.94 -2.40
C GLY A 276 -10.06 -28.56 -1.10
N LYS A 277 -9.82 -27.27 -0.86
CA LYS A 277 -9.22 -26.75 0.38
C LYS A 277 -10.17 -25.78 1.08
N PRO A 278 -10.07 -25.58 2.40
CA PRO A 278 -10.76 -24.49 3.08
C PRO A 278 -10.35 -23.14 2.50
N VAL A 279 -11.33 -22.30 2.15
CA VAL A 279 -11.09 -20.96 1.61
C VAL A 279 -11.74 -19.92 2.51
N VAL A 280 -10.99 -18.88 2.85
CA VAL A 280 -11.50 -17.67 3.50
C VAL A 280 -11.64 -16.58 2.46
N VAL A 281 -12.77 -15.89 2.41
CA VAL A 281 -13.01 -14.83 1.43
C VAL A 281 -13.34 -13.53 2.16
N ASN A 282 -12.57 -12.49 1.87
CA ASN A 282 -12.89 -11.11 2.22
C ASN A 282 -12.97 -10.27 0.94
N PHE A 283 -14.18 -10.14 0.40
CA PHE A 283 -14.50 -9.10 -0.57
C PHE A 283 -15.04 -7.91 0.21
N LEU A 284 -14.22 -6.89 0.40
CA LEU A 284 -14.45 -5.79 1.35
C LEU A 284 -15.82 -5.13 1.13
N GLY A 285 -16.70 -5.19 2.12
CA GLY A 285 -18.05 -4.60 2.04
C GLY A 285 -19.09 -5.46 1.33
N ALA A 286 -18.72 -6.65 0.84
CA ALA A 286 -19.69 -7.65 0.42
C ALA A 286 -20.42 -8.23 1.64
N ASN A 287 -21.68 -8.61 1.43
CA ASN A 287 -22.46 -9.27 2.47
C ASN A 287 -21.91 -10.71 2.66
N PRO A 288 -21.50 -11.11 3.88
CA PRO A 288 -21.01 -12.46 4.15
C PRO A 288 -21.98 -13.58 3.71
N HIS A 289 -23.30 -13.31 3.75
CA HIS A 289 -24.30 -14.26 3.30
C HIS A 289 -24.24 -14.54 1.79
N ASP A 290 -23.82 -13.58 0.97
CA ASP A 290 -23.69 -13.75 -0.49
C ASP A 290 -22.42 -14.54 -0.86
N LEU A 291 -21.47 -14.61 0.07
CA LEU A 291 -20.20 -15.32 -0.08
C LEU A 291 -20.28 -16.76 0.43
N ALA A 292 -21.18 -17.03 1.37
CA ALA A 292 -21.31 -18.32 2.03
C ALA A 292 -21.57 -19.48 1.04
N ARG A 293 -20.66 -20.46 1.04
CA ARG A 293 -20.71 -21.70 0.27
C ARG A 293 -20.12 -22.84 1.11
N PRO A 294 -20.33 -24.12 0.76
CA PRO A 294 -19.50 -25.20 1.28
C PRO A 294 -18.01 -24.82 1.22
N ASN A 295 -17.23 -25.20 2.25
CA ASN A 295 -15.79 -24.94 2.39
C ASN A 295 -15.30 -23.50 2.21
N ILE A 296 -16.21 -22.51 2.08
CA ILE A 296 -15.89 -21.09 2.02
C ILE A 296 -16.42 -20.40 3.28
N THR A 297 -15.50 -19.80 4.03
CA THR A 297 -15.82 -18.96 5.18
C THR A 297 -15.67 -17.50 4.80
N ALA A 298 -16.74 -16.73 4.91
CA ALA A 298 -16.72 -15.29 4.67
C ALA A 298 -16.11 -14.54 5.87
N ALA A 299 -15.24 -13.59 5.58
CA ALA A 299 -14.67 -12.64 6.54
C ALA A 299 -15.19 -11.23 6.25
N THR A 300 -15.35 -10.42 7.29
CA THR A 300 -15.90 -9.05 7.19
C THR A 300 -14.82 -7.97 7.18
N THR A 301 -13.64 -8.29 7.70
CA THR A 301 -12.48 -7.40 7.78
C THR A 301 -11.22 -8.17 7.36
N LEU A 302 -10.18 -7.45 6.95
CA LEU A 302 -8.86 -8.01 6.66
C LEU A 302 -8.34 -8.79 7.87
N ALA A 303 -8.48 -8.20 9.06
CA ALA A 303 -8.09 -8.81 10.31
C ALA A 303 -8.79 -10.16 10.56
N SER A 304 -10.12 -10.18 10.43
CA SER A 304 -10.91 -11.40 10.62
C SER A 304 -10.59 -12.48 9.57
N ALA A 305 -10.18 -12.10 8.37
CA ALA A 305 -9.76 -13.06 7.34
C ALA A 305 -8.52 -13.84 7.76
N ALA A 306 -7.54 -13.17 8.35
CA ALA A 306 -6.36 -13.81 8.94
C ALA A 306 -6.74 -14.68 10.14
N ASP A 307 -7.56 -14.17 11.06
CA ASP A 307 -7.97 -14.89 12.28
C ASP A 307 -8.70 -16.21 11.94
N ILE A 308 -9.64 -16.14 11.00
CA ILE A 308 -10.39 -17.31 10.50
C ILE A 308 -9.42 -18.29 9.82
N ALA A 309 -8.49 -17.81 8.99
CA ALA A 309 -7.55 -18.68 8.29
C ALA A 309 -6.65 -19.45 9.27
N VAL A 310 -6.16 -18.79 10.32
CA VAL A 310 -5.37 -19.43 11.38
C VAL A 310 -6.22 -20.40 12.20
N ALA A 311 -7.46 -20.05 12.54
CA ALA A 311 -8.36 -20.95 13.25
C ALA A 311 -8.64 -22.23 12.43
N LEU A 312 -8.93 -22.10 11.13
CA LEU A 312 -9.13 -23.23 10.22
C LEU A 312 -7.87 -24.09 10.12
N LEU A 313 -6.69 -23.46 9.97
CA LEU A 313 -5.42 -24.18 9.89
C LEU A 313 -5.15 -25.04 11.13
N ASN A 314 -5.50 -24.52 12.30
CA ASN A 314 -5.28 -25.14 13.60
C ASN A 314 -6.46 -26.01 14.09
N ALA A 315 -7.49 -26.20 13.23
CA ALA A 315 -8.73 -26.89 13.56
C ALA A 315 -9.38 -26.38 14.87
N GLN A 316 -9.33 -25.06 15.08
CA GLN A 316 -9.92 -24.37 16.23
C GLN A 316 -11.31 -23.83 15.89
N PRO A 317 -12.15 -23.55 16.90
CA PRO A 317 -13.40 -22.81 16.69
C PRO A 317 -13.13 -21.48 15.97
N LEU A 318 -14.03 -21.12 15.05
CA LEU A 318 -13.93 -19.85 14.36
C LEU A 318 -14.08 -18.70 15.37
N PRO A 319 -13.29 -17.62 15.22
CA PRO A 319 -13.42 -16.44 16.06
C PRO A 319 -14.82 -15.84 15.90
N ALA A 320 -15.34 -15.27 16.98
CA ALA A 320 -16.59 -14.53 16.92
C ALA A 320 -16.43 -13.30 16.02
N VAL A 321 -17.50 -12.91 15.33
CA VAL A 321 -17.52 -11.66 14.58
C VAL A 321 -17.53 -10.51 15.60
N GLU A 322 -16.42 -9.80 15.73
CA GLU A 322 -16.35 -8.61 16.59
C GLU A 322 -17.14 -7.46 15.95
N THR A 323 -18.37 -7.25 16.41
CA THR A 323 -19.21 -6.12 16.00
C THR A 323 -19.07 -4.91 16.93
N ASP A 324 -18.64 -5.16 18.17
CA ASP A 324 -18.58 -4.18 19.24
C ASP A 324 -17.16 -4.05 19.79
N VAL A 325 -16.87 -2.87 20.32
CA VAL A 325 -15.59 -2.59 20.96
C VAL A 325 -15.54 -3.34 22.30
N PRO A 326 -14.47 -4.09 22.60
CA PRO A 326 -14.28 -4.72 23.91
C PRO A 326 -14.43 -3.72 25.08
N CYS A 327 -14.92 -4.18 26.24
CA CYS A 327 -15.18 -3.30 27.39
C CYS A 327 -13.94 -2.50 27.85
N ASP A 328 -12.76 -3.12 27.80
CA ASP A 328 -11.50 -2.49 28.19
C ASP A 328 -11.13 -1.35 27.22
N ASP A 329 -11.24 -1.62 25.92
CA ASP A 329 -11.05 -0.62 24.85
C ASP A 329 -12.05 0.53 24.99
N LEU A 330 -13.34 0.23 25.24
CA LEU A 330 -14.38 1.24 25.46
C LEU A 330 -14.02 2.16 26.64
N THR A 331 -13.59 1.58 27.75
CA THR A 331 -13.21 2.34 28.95
C THR A 331 -12.02 3.24 28.66
N MET A 332 -11.01 2.72 27.96
CA MET A 332 -9.84 3.48 27.53
C MET A 332 -10.23 4.67 26.63
N LEU A 333 -11.07 4.44 25.62
CA LEU A 333 -11.53 5.49 24.71
C LEU A 333 -12.41 6.54 25.40
N GLN A 334 -13.30 6.13 26.31
CA GLN A 334 -14.14 7.05 27.08
C GLN A 334 -13.29 7.97 27.95
N ASN A 335 -12.29 7.42 28.66
CA ASN A 335 -11.35 8.21 29.44
C ASN A 335 -10.57 9.19 28.56
N ALA A 336 -10.08 8.72 27.41
CA ALA A 336 -9.39 9.57 26.44
C ALA A 336 -10.30 10.70 25.89
N CYS A 337 -11.61 10.46 25.75
CA CYS A 337 -12.58 11.47 25.30
C CYS A 337 -12.93 12.52 26.35
N GLN A 338 -12.65 12.31 27.63
CA GLN A 338 -13.01 13.26 28.69
C GLN A 338 -12.34 14.63 28.47
N ARG A 339 -11.06 14.63 28.07
CA ARG A 339 -10.29 15.84 27.78
C ARG A 339 -10.70 16.59 26.51
N LEU A 340 -11.38 15.92 25.57
CA LEU A 340 -11.77 16.54 24.31
C LEU A 340 -12.96 17.50 24.49
N PRO A 341 -12.89 18.77 24.04
CA PRO A 341 -14.04 19.66 24.02
C PRO A 341 -15.19 19.14 23.15
N ALA A 342 -16.44 19.39 23.58
CA ALA A 342 -17.64 18.88 22.90
C ALA A 342 -17.86 19.42 21.47
N HIS A 343 -17.14 20.47 21.04
CA HIS A 343 -17.24 20.99 19.67
C HIS A 343 -16.44 20.15 18.66
N ARG A 344 -15.48 19.33 19.12
CA ARG A 344 -14.72 18.40 18.29
C ARG A 344 -15.60 17.20 17.96
N GLN A 345 -15.90 16.97 16.68
CA GLN A 345 -16.83 15.92 16.23
C GLN A 345 -16.28 15.12 15.04
N ALA A 346 -15.37 15.69 14.26
CA ALA A 346 -14.93 15.12 13.00
C ALA A 346 -14.01 13.90 13.16
N ILE A 347 -14.17 12.95 12.25
CA ILE A 347 -13.21 11.85 12.02
C ILE A 347 -12.35 12.28 10.85
N ARG A 348 -11.03 12.32 11.04
CA ARG A 348 -10.05 12.64 10.00
C ARG A 348 -9.12 11.47 9.78
N GLY A 349 -9.31 10.72 8.71
CA GLY A 349 -8.46 9.60 8.31
C GLY A 349 -7.46 10.03 7.25
N VAL A 350 -6.19 9.71 7.45
CA VAL A 350 -5.11 9.97 6.48
C VAL A 350 -4.33 8.68 6.30
N PHE A 351 -4.53 8.02 5.17
CA PHE A 351 -3.99 6.69 4.92
C PHE A 351 -2.90 6.70 3.84
N ALA A 352 -1.82 5.96 4.06
CA ALA A 352 -0.87 5.58 3.01
C ALA A 352 -1.38 4.37 2.21
N GLY A 353 -2.12 3.46 2.86
CA GLY A 353 -2.72 2.30 2.24
C GLY A 353 -4.15 2.51 1.76
N GLY A 354 -4.38 2.48 0.45
CA GLY A 354 -5.73 2.67 -0.10
C GLY A 354 -6.76 1.61 0.30
N THR A 355 -6.33 0.37 0.57
CA THR A 355 -7.25 -0.66 1.09
C THR A 355 -7.63 -0.41 2.55
N PHE A 356 -6.71 0.14 3.34
CA PHE A 356 -7.00 0.57 4.70
C PHE A 356 -7.99 1.74 4.73
N CYS A 357 -7.83 2.72 3.84
CA CYS A 357 -8.80 3.78 3.63
C CYS A 357 -10.18 3.21 3.27
N TYR A 358 -10.22 2.28 2.32
CA TYR A 358 -11.46 1.63 1.87
C TYR A 358 -12.18 0.90 3.02
N GLU A 359 -11.46 0.06 3.78
CA GLU A 359 -12.01 -0.67 4.93
C GLU A 359 -12.48 0.28 6.04
N ALA A 360 -11.70 1.33 6.34
CA ALA A 360 -12.07 2.32 7.35
C ALA A 360 -13.35 3.07 6.96
N GLN A 361 -13.53 3.41 5.68
CA GLN A 361 -14.74 4.03 5.17
C GLN A 361 -15.97 3.15 5.39
N LEU A 362 -15.88 1.85 5.10
CA LEU A 362 -16.97 0.90 5.31
C LEU A 362 -17.34 0.77 6.79
N ILE A 363 -16.34 0.67 7.67
CA ILE A 363 -16.56 0.54 9.12
C ILE A 363 -17.20 1.81 9.70
N CYS A 364 -16.75 3.00 9.26
CA CYS A 364 -17.36 4.26 9.67
C CYS A 364 -18.84 4.32 9.25
N GLN A 365 -19.16 3.92 8.02
CA GLN A 365 -20.55 3.86 7.53
C GLN A 365 -21.41 2.90 8.36
N GLN A 366 -20.90 1.71 8.69
CA GLN A 366 -21.60 0.74 9.52
C GLN A 366 -21.91 1.29 10.92
N LYS A 367 -21.09 2.23 11.42
CA LYS A 367 -21.33 2.94 12.68
C LYS A 367 -22.14 4.24 12.53
N GLY A 368 -22.70 4.49 11.34
CA GLY A 368 -23.61 5.60 11.08
C GLY A 368 -22.92 6.90 10.65
N PHE A 369 -21.63 6.86 10.29
CA PHE A 369 -20.88 8.03 9.84
C PHE A 369 -20.66 7.98 8.32
N SER A 370 -21.27 8.92 7.60
CA SER A 370 -20.92 9.17 6.19
C SER A 370 -19.68 10.07 6.13
N ALA A 371 -18.68 9.67 5.36
CA ALA A 371 -17.44 10.42 5.19
C ALA A 371 -17.28 10.94 3.75
N ALA A 372 -16.52 12.01 3.61
CA ALA A 372 -15.98 12.45 2.34
C ALA A 372 -14.62 11.78 2.07
N SER A 373 -14.31 11.48 0.82
CA SER A 373 -13.04 10.86 0.42
C SER A 373 -12.66 11.25 -1.01
N ASN A 374 -11.37 11.13 -1.37
CA ASN A 374 -10.91 11.16 -2.75
C ASN A 374 -11.22 9.85 -3.49
N THR A 375 -11.31 8.73 -2.77
CA THR A 375 -11.68 7.41 -3.30
C THR A 375 -12.92 6.87 -2.57
N PRO A 376 -14.10 7.51 -2.72
CA PRO A 376 -15.26 7.20 -1.92
C PRO A 376 -15.81 5.80 -2.18
N VAL A 377 -16.07 5.05 -1.11
CA VAL A 377 -16.90 3.83 -1.20
C VAL A 377 -18.36 4.21 -1.49
N ALA A 378 -19.16 3.26 -1.97
CA ALA A 378 -20.58 3.49 -2.23
C ALA A 378 -21.28 4.05 -0.98
N GLY A 379 -22.03 5.15 -1.12
CA GLY A 379 -22.70 5.84 -0.01
C GLY A 379 -21.88 6.93 0.69
N ASN A 380 -20.58 7.03 0.42
CA ASN A 380 -19.75 8.17 0.82
C ASN A 380 -19.74 9.27 -0.23
N ARG A 381 -19.28 10.45 0.15
CA ARG A 381 -19.21 11.63 -0.72
C ARG A 381 -17.82 11.77 -1.33
N ALA A 382 -17.76 12.18 -2.60
CA ALA A 382 -16.51 12.64 -3.20
C ALA A 382 -16.17 14.03 -2.67
N LEU A 383 -14.90 14.29 -2.39
CA LEU A 383 -14.43 15.63 -2.00
C LEU A 383 -14.46 16.58 -3.19
N ALA A 384 -14.97 17.79 -2.97
CA ALA A 384 -14.88 18.87 -3.95
C ALA A 384 -13.43 19.36 -4.15
N ASN A 385 -12.64 19.33 -3.07
CA ASN A 385 -11.22 19.62 -3.08
C ASN A 385 -10.48 18.60 -2.21
N ILE A 386 -9.70 17.72 -2.83
CA ILE A 386 -8.97 16.63 -2.15
C ILE A 386 -7.99 17.14 -1.08
N TRP A 387 -7.56 18.41 -1.15
CA TRP A 387 -6.65 19.04 -0.19
C TRP A 387 -7.36 19.62 1.04
N GLN A 388 -8.68 19.65 1.06
CA GLN A 388 -9.47 20.25 2.14
C GLN A 388 -10.41 19.20 2.74
N SER A 389 -10.35 19.03 4.06
CA SER A 389 -11.26 18.15 4.79
C SER A 389 -12.58 18.86 5.11
N GLU A 390 -13.68 18.12 5.09
CA GLU A 390 -15.03 18.55 5.47
C GLU A 390 -15.74 17.47 6.31
N ASP A 391 -16.46 17.86 7.37
CA ASP A 391 -17.21 16.97 8.27
C ASP A 391 -16.44 15.73 8.75
N HIS A 392 -16.77 14.51 8.32
CA HIS A 392 -15.89 13.34 8.44
C HIS A 392 -15.17 13.17 7.11
N THR A 393 -13.84 12.99 7.13
CA THR A 393 -13.04 12.83 5.91
C THR A 393 -12.07 11.69 6.07
N LEU A 394 -11.97 10.81 5.08
CA LEU A 394 -11.00 9.71 5.03
C LEU A 394 -10.27 9.77 3.69
N ILE A 395 -8.96 10.05 3.70
CA ILE A 395 -8.15 10.28 2.51
C ILE A 395 -7.22 9.10 2.27
N ASP A 396 -7.20 8.62 1.02
CA ASP A 396 -6.16 7.76 0.49
C ASP A 396 -5.05 8.62 -0.13
N MET A 397 -3.96 8.81 0.60
CA MET A 397 -2.79 9.56 0.13
C MET A 397 -1.93 8.76 -0.87
N GLY A 398 -2.20 7.46 -1.03
CA GLY A 398 -1.52 6.59 -1.99
C GLY A 398 -2.07 6.70 -3.41
N ASP A 399 -3.25 7.31 -3.56
CA ASP A 399 -3.92 7.53 -4.84
C ASP A 399 -3.12 8.45 -5.78
N ASP A 400 -3.29 8.23 -7.09
CA ASP A 400 -2.57 8.94 -8.17
C ASP A 400 -2.73 10.47 -8.09
N ASP A 401 -3.83 10.96 -7.53
CA ASP A 401 -4.03 12.39 -7.31
C ASP A 401 -2.96 13.03 -6.38
N PHE A 402 -2.38 12.24 -5.47
CA PHE A 402 -1.35 12.70 -4.53
C PHE A 402 0.07 12.28 -4.93
N THR A 403 0.22 11.24 -5.74
CA THR A 403 1.51 10.62 -6.09
C THR A 403 2.02 11.02 -7.47
N ARG A 404 1.24 11.77 -8.26
CA ARG A 404 1.72 12.34 -9.54
C ARG A 404 2.98 13.19 -9.36
N GLY A 405 4.09 12.74 -9.96
CA GLY A 405 5.40 13.39 -9.89
C GLY A 405 6.06 13.36 -8.50
N LYS A 406 5.54 12.56 -7.56
CA LYS A 406 6.00 12.48 -6.17
C LYS A 406 6.11 11.02 -5.72
N PRO A 407 6.99 10.70 -4.75
CA PRO A 407 7.02 9.37 -4.18
C PRO A 407 5.70 9.00 -3.49
N HIS A 408 5.29 7.73 -3.57
CA HIS A 408 4.16 7.18 -2.82
C HIS A 408 4.39 7.38 -1.31
N PRO A 409 3.35 7.66 -0.49
CA PRO A 409 3.50 7.96 0.94
C PRO A 409 4.14 6.84 1.78
N MET A 410 4.10 5.60 1.29
CA MET A 410 4.82 4.48 1.91
C MET A 410 6.34 4.59 1.73
N ILE A 411 6.82 5.17 0.63
CA ILE A 411 8.25 5.42 0.37
C ILE A 411 8.68 6.71 1.09
N ASP A 412 7.90 7.78 0.91
CA ASP A 412 8.17 9.08 1.49
C ASP A 412 6.96 9.63 2.25
N PRO A 413 6.96 9.59 3.59
CA PRO A 413 5.79 9.95 4.38
C PRO A 413 5.57 11.47 4.50
N THR A 414 6.44 12.33 3.95
CA THR A 414 6.39 13.78 4.19
C THR A 414 5.04 14.41 3.85
N LEU A 415 4.46 14.12 2.68
CA LEU A 415 3.14 14.69 2.31
C LEU A 415 2.01 14.20 3.22
N ARG A 416 2.05 12.91 3.60
CA ARG A 416 1.10 12.32 4.56
C ARG A 416 1.24 12.98 5.93
N ASN A 417 2.46 13.18 6.41
CA ASN A 417 2.73 13.81 7.71
C ASN A 417 2.25 15.28 7.73
N GLN A 418 2.47 16.03 6.63
CA GLN A 418 1.90 17.37 6.48
C GLN A 418 0.36 17.35 6.54
N ARG A 419 -0.29 16.39 5.87
CA ARG A 419 -1.75 16.24 5.95
C ARG A 419 -2.20 15.92 7.37
N LEU A 420 -1.53 15.00 8.07
CA LEU A 420 -1.82 14.67 9.48
C LEU A 420 -1.75 15.91 10.39
N LEU A 421 -0.73 16.74 10.24
CA LEU A 421 -0.58 17.97 11.01
C LEU A 421 -1.72 18.97 10.73
N ASN A 422 -2.17 19.08 9.48
CA ASN A 422 -3.31 19.93 9.16
C ASN A 422 -4.58 19.46 9.88
N GLU A 423 -4.82 18.14 9.93
CA GLU A 423 -5.98 17.57 10.62
C GLU A 423 -5.90 17.74 12.15
N LEU A 424 -4.69 17.66 12.71
CA LEU A 424 -4.42 17.91 14.13
C LEU A 424 -4.75 19.34 14.56
N ASN A 425 -4.50 20.30 13.66
CA ASN A 425 -4.74 21.73 13.90
C ASN A 425 -6.20 22.15 13.67
N ASP A 426 -7.04 21.31 13.05
CA ASP A 426 -8.46 21.59 12.90
C ASP A 426 -9.18 21.46 14.25
N SER A 427 -9.79 22.57 14.68
CA SER A 427 -10.58 22.67 15.91
C SER A 427 -11.81 21.76 15.93
N HIS A 428 -12.31 21.33 14.77
CA HIS A 428 -13.47 20.44 14.69
C HIS A 428 -13.08 18.95 14.78
N THR A 429 -11.81 18.61 14.62
CA THR A 429 -11.33 17.21 14.65
C THR A 429 -11.42 16.61 16.05
N ALA A 430 -12.17 15.51 16.19
CA ALA A 430 -12.21 14.70 17.40
C ALA A 430 -11.12 13.64 17.39
N VAL A 431 -10.91 13.01 16.24
CA VAL A 431 -9.94 11.93 16.07
C VAL A 431 -9.23 12.04 14.73
N VAL A 432 -7.92 11.86 14.76
CA VAL A 432 -7.07 11.64 13.59
C VAL A 432 -6.70 10.16 13.54
N LEU A 433 -7.08 9.49 12.47
CA LEU A 433 -6.87 8.08 12.21
C LEU A 433 -5.82 7.90 11.09
N PHE A 434 -4.83 7.04 11.27
CA PHE A 434 -3.81 6.81 10.24
C PHE A 434 -3.15 5.44 10.32
N ASP A 435 -2.45 5.06 9.26
CA ASP A 435 -1.70 3.83 9.16
C ASP A 435 -0.19 4.08 9.04
N LEU A 436 0.58 3.10 9.51
CA LEU A 436 2.01 3.00 9.31
C LEU A 436 2.32 1.64 8.71
N VAL A 437 2.66 1.61 7.42
CA VAL A 437 2.96 0.37 6.69
C VAL A 437 4.48 0.17 6.64
N LEU A 438 4.94 -0.98 7.12
CA LEU A 438 6.35 -1.37 7.21
C LEU A 438 6.71 -2.37 6.10
N GLY A 439 7.95 -2.85 6.12
CA GLY A 439 8.48 -3.86 5.20
C GLY A 439 9.43 -3.29 4.16
N TYR A 440 9.82 -4.15 3.20
CA TYR A 440 10.63 -3.75 2.05
C TYR A 440 9.87 -2.74 1.17
N GLY A 441 10.62 -1.89 0.46
CA GLY A 441 10.07 -0.82 -0.37
C GLY A 441 9.56 0.40 0.41
N ALA A 442 9.06 0.21 1.64
CA ALA A 442 8.63 1.30 2.50
C ALA A 442 9.82 2.11 3.06
N SER A 443 9.52 3.30 3.58
CA SER A 443 10.49 4.16 4.25
C SER A 443 11.21 3.41 5.38
N THR A 444 12.51 3.63 5.53
CA THR A 444 13.29 3.06 6.64
C THR A 444 12.99 3.74 7.98
N THR A 445 12.45 4.96 7.95
CA THR A 445 12.11 5.79 9.13
C THR A 445 10.70 6.36 9.04
N PRO A 446 9.66 5.51 8.89
CA PRO A 446 8.33 5.93 8.45
C PRO A 446 7.58 6.81 9.47
N ALA A 447 7.97 6.75 10.75
CA ALA A 447 7.37 7.55 11.83
C ALA A 447 8.25 8.72 12.30
N SER A 448 9.54 8.78 11.95
CA SER A 448 10.50 9.68 12.61
C SER A 448 10.15 11.16 12.49
N GLU A 449 9.83 11.63 11.27
CA GLU A 449 9.44 13.04 11.05
C GLU A 449 8.13 13.37 11.78
N LEU A 450 7.15 12.46 11.75
CA LEU A 450 5.88 12.65 12.46
C LEU A 450 6.11 12.75 13.97
N LEU A 451 6.93 11.87 14.54
CA LEU A 451 7.24 11.87 15.97
C LEU A 451 7.92 13.17 16.44
N ASP A 452 8.86 13.68 15.64
CA ASP A 452 9.50 14.97 15.89
C ASP A 452 8.47 16.11 15.92
N GLN A 453 7.58 16.15 14.92
CA GLN A 453 6.51 17.15 14.85
C GLN A 453 5.51 17.02 16.01
N LEU A 454 5.13 15.80 16.40
CA LEU A 454 4.24 15.55 17.54
C LEU A 454 4.85 16.01 18.87
N SER A 455 6.19 16.01 19.01
CA SER A 455 6.87 16.50 20.22
C SER A 455 6.62 17.98 20.51
N HIS A 456 6.18 18.74 19.50
CA HIS A 456 5.87 20.16 19.59
C HIS A 456 4.37 20.46 19.78
N ILE A 457 3.53 19.43 19.85
CA ILE A 457 2.07 19.57 19.98
C ILE A 457 1.65 19.40 21.43
N ASP A 458 0.82 20.32 21.94
CA ASP A 458 0.15 20.14 23.23
C ASP A 458 -0.94 19.07 23.14
N MET A 459 -0.55 17.83 23.45
CA MET A 459 -1.42 16.67 23.41
C MET A 459 -2.63 16.76 24.34
N ASN A 460 -2.66 17.68 25.31
CA ASN A 460 -3.85 17.89 26.14
C ASN A 460 -5.01 18.50 25.34
N ASN A 461 -4.69 19.37 24.38
CA ASN A 461 -5.66 20.11 23.57
C ASN A 461 -5.82 19.56 22.14
N ALA A 462 -4.94 18.66 21.73
CA ALA A 462 -5.00 17.98 20.44
C ALA A 462 -6.18 16.98 20.34
N PRO A 463 -6.65 16.66 19.12
CA PRO A 463 -7.51 15.50 18.88
C PRO A 463 -6.94 14.19 19.46
N LEU A 464 -7.77 13.14 19.53
CA LEU A 464 -7.23 11.80 19.75
C LEU A 464 -6.48 11.33 18.50
N LEU A 465 -5.31 10.75 18.70
CA LEU A 465 -4.53 10.10 17.64
C LEU A 465 -4.74 8.59 17.76
N ILE A 466 -5.23 7.96 16.71
CA ILE A 466 -5.38 6.51 16.62
C ILE A 466 -4.62 6.02 15.39
N ALA A 467 -3.79 5.00 15.56
CA ALA A 467 -3.07 4.42 14.43
C ALA A 467 -3.04 2.90 14.44
N HIS A 468 -2.82 2.35 13.25
CA HIS A 468 -2.48 0.94 13.04
C HIS A 468 -1.08 0.82 12.43
N VAL A 469 -0.27 -0.11 12.95
CA VAL A 469 1.05 -0.42 12.40
C VAL A 469 1.00 -1.80 11.71
N CYS A 470 0.98 -1.79 10.38
CA CYS A 470 1.00 -2.99 9.55
C CYS A 470 2.45 -3.40 9.27
N GLY A 471 2.88 -4.52 9.86
CA GLY A 471 4.22 -5.07 9.70
C GLY A 471 4.48 -6.28 10.59
N THR A 472 5.71 -6.75 10.60
CA THR A 472 6.19 -7.83 11.46
C THR A 472 7.40 -7.38 12.28
N GLU A 473 7.81 -8.21 13.26
CA GLU A 473 9.02 -7.95 14.03
C GLU A 473 10.30 -8.15 13.22
N ALA A 474 10.22 -8.95 12.15
CA ALA A 474 11.35 -9.25 11.27
C ALA A 474 11.52 -8.22 10.14
N ASP A 475 10.59 -7.27 10.00
CA ASP A 475 10.72 -6.18 9.05
C ASP A 475 11.91 -5.26 9.42
N PRO A 476 12.55 -4.60 8.42
CA PRO A 476 13.70 -3.71 8.67
C PRO A 476 13.43 -2.60 9.70
N GLN A 477 12.19 -2.12 9.77
CA GLN A 477 11.77 -1.04 10.67
C GLN A 477 11.43 -1.49 12.09
N ILE A 478 11.32 -2.82 12.31
CA ILE A 478 10.95 -3.47 13.58
C ILE A 478 9.64 -2.95 14.16
N ARG A 479 8.56 -3.71 13.99
CA ARG A 479 7.20 -3.28 14.38
C ARG A 479 7.09 -2.82 15.84
N SER A 480 7.65 -3.57 16.80
CA SER A 480 7.57 -3.23 18.22
C SER A 480 8.16 -1.86 18.56
N GLN A 481 9.25 -1.46 17.88
CA GLN A 481 9.91 -0.18 18.07
C GLN A 481 9.04 0.97 17.55
N GLN A 482 8.44 0.81 16.37
CA GLN A 482 7.53 1.82 15.80
C GLN A 482 6.29 2.03 16.69
N ILE A 483 5.70 0.93 17.20
CA ILE A 483 4.57 0.99 18.14
C ILE A 483 4.95 1.73 19.41
N SER A 484 6.07 1.35 20.04
CA SER A 484 6.53 1.96 21.29
C SER A 484 6.79 3.46 21.13
N ALA A 485 7.40 3.86 20.01
CA ALA A 485 7.68 5.26 19.72
C ALA A 485 6.39 6.08 19.55
N LEU A 486 5.40 5.57 18.81
CA LEU A 486 4.09 6.22 18.64
C LEU A 486 3.30 6.31 19.96
N GLN A 487 3.31 5.24 20.77
CA GLN A 487 2.67 5.24 22.09
C GLN A 487 3.28 6.27 23.03
N ASN A 488 4.61 6.39 23.04
CA ASN A 488 5.32 7.41 23.82
C ASN A 488 4.97 8.84 23.38
N ALA A 489 4.60 9.04 22.11
CA ALA A 489 4.10 10.31 21.58
C ALA A 489 2.59 10.54 21.83
N GLY A 490 1.91 9.65 22.56
CA GLY A 490 0.50 9.78 22.90
C GLY A 490 -0.48 9.26 21.84
N VAL A 491 0.00 8.46 20.88
CA VAL A 491 -0.85 7.80 19.88
C VAL A 491 -1.41 6.50 20.47
N ILE A 492 -2.72 6.28 20.31
CA ILE A 492 -3.38 5.03 20.68
C ILE A 492 -3.22 4.04 19.53
N ILE A 493 -2.60 2.89 19.79
CA ILE A 493 -2.28 1.90 18.74
C ILE A 493 -3.28 0.75 18.78
N ALA A 494 -4.00 0.56 17.68
CA ALA A 494 -4.89 -0.56 17.46
C ALA A 494 -4.13 -1.80 16.95
N SER A 495 -4.71 -2.98 17.13
CA SER A 495 -4.14 -4.24 16.65
C SER A 495 -4.34 -4.48 15.14
N SER A 496 -5.30 -3.78 14.54
CA SER A 496 -5.63 -3.85 13.12
C SER A 496 -6.21 -2.52 12.62
N ASN A 497 -6.21 -2.33 11.30
CA ASN A 497 -6.88 -1.19 10.68
C ASN A 497 -8.39 -1.16 11.00
N ALA A 498 -9.03 -2.33 10.98
CA ALA A 498 -10.45 -2.45 11.31
C ALA A 498 -10.76 -1.98 12.74
N GLN A 499 -9.95 -2.39 13.72
CA GLN A 499 -10.10 -1.93 15.10
C GLN A 499 -9.83 -0.43 15.22
N ALA A 500 -8.82 0.10 14.51
CA ALA A 500 -8.53 1.53 14.50
C ALA A 500 -9.72 2.37 13.99
N ALA A 501 -10.35 1.95 12.90
CA ALA A 501 -11.54 2.60 12.34
C ALA A 501 -12.76 2.49 13.27
N LEU A 502 -12.94 1.33 13.91
CA LEU A 502 -13.99 1.10 14.89
C LEU A 502 -13.83 2.02 16.12
N TRP A 503 -12.60 2.13 16.64
CA TRP A 503 -12.28 3.04 17.75
C TRP A 503 -12.51 4.51 17.36
N ALA A 504 -12.08 4.94 16.17
CA ALA A 504 -12.31 6.30 15.69
C ALA A 504 -13.82 6.63 15.59
N SER A 505 -14.62 5.69 15.08
CA SER A 505 -16.09 5.83 15.04
C SER A 505 -16.69 5.92 16.44
N THR A 506 -16.18 5.15 17.39
CA THR A 506 -16.62 5.18 18.79
C THR A 506 -16.30 6.51 19.48
N VAL A 507 -15.13 7.09 19.19
CA VAL A 507 -14.76 8.44 19.65
C VAL A 507 -15.74 9.48 19.12
N ALA A 508 -16.04 9.45 17.82
CA ALA A 508 -17.00 10.38 17.22
C ALA A 508 -18.40 10.23 17.83
N GLN A 509 -18.86 9.00 18.08
CA GLN A 509 -20.15 8.73 18.70
C GLN A 509 -20.21 9.27 20.15
N THR A 510 -19.12 9.10 20.90
CA THR A 510 -18.99 9.65 22.26
C THR A 510 -19.04 11.17 22.25
N GLN A 511 -18.37 11.83 21.29
CA GLN A 511 -18.41 13.28 21.15
C GLN A 511 -19.80 13.80 20.73
N LEU A 512 -20.52 13.08 19.86
CA LEU A 512 -21.90 13.43 19.49
C LEU A 512 -22.82 13.42 20.71
N GLN A 513 -22.71 12.38 21.56
CA GLN A 513 -23.45 12.31 22.82
C GLN A 513 -23.09 13.47 23.76
N LYS A 514 -21.79 13.79 23.88
CA LYS A 514 -21.31 14.91 24.69
C LYS A 514 -21.85 16.26 24.20
N LYS A 515 -21.96 16.46 22.89
CA LYS A 515 -22.55 17.67 22.30
C LYS A 515 -24.05 17.75 22.57
N GLY A 516 -24.77 16.65 22.44
CA GLY A 516 -26.21 16.57 22.72
C GLY A 516 -26.59 16.81 24.19
N LEU A 517 -25.69 16.51 25.13
CA LEU A 517 -25.86 16.83 26.55
C LEU A 517 -25.58 18.31 26.89
N ASN A 518 -24.87 19.02 26.02
CA ASN A 518 -24.46 20.43 26.19
C ASN A 518 -25.27 21.41 25.32
N ALA A 519 -26.14 20.91 24.46
CA ALA A 519 -27.07 21.68 23.61
C ALA A 519 -28.44 21.74 24.29
#